data_AF-A0A0B1SXG7-F1
#
_entry.id   AF-A0A0B1SXG7-F1
#
_cell.length_a   1.000
_cell.length_b   1.000
_cell.length_c   1.000
_cell.angle_alpha   90.00
_cell.angle_beta   90.00
_cell.angle_gamma   90.00
#
_symmetry.space_group_name_H-M   'P 1'
#
loop_
_entity.id
_entity.type
_entity.pdbx_description
1 polymer ?
#
loop_
_entity_poly.entity_id
_entity_poly.type
_entity_poly.pdbx_seq_one_letter_code
_entity_poly.pdbx_strand_id
1 'polypeptide(L)'
;MATRTNIFKQMERVNSSTSPRVMNPNSIKEALLRWVQSRIKGYPNVNVTNFSSSWADGMAFCALIHRFAPDAFDFTRLDPKNRRQNFELAFRVAE
;
A
#
# COMPACT_ATOMS: atom_id res chain seq x y z
N MET A 1 -14.24 -12.02 -57.53
CA MET A 1 -12.98 -11.62 -56.87
C MET A 1 -13.31 -11.18 -55.44
N ALA A 2 -13.26 -12.09 -54.47
CA ALA A 2 -13.63 -11.79 -53.08
C ALA A 2 -12.41 -11.19 -52.36
N THR A 3 -12.49 -9.89 -52.02
CA THR A 3 -11.46 -9.22 -51.23
C THR A 3 -11.52 -9.73 -49.80
N ARG A 4 -10.55 -10.57 -49.41
CA ARG A 4 -10.34 -10.96 -48.01
C ARG A 4 -9.89 -9.72 -47.23
N THR A 5 -10.77 -9.16 -46.42
CA THR A 5 -10.44 -8.09 -45.48
C THR A 5 -9.38 -8.60 -44.49
N ASN A 6 -8.24 -7.89 -44.42
CA ASN A 6 -7.14 -8.23 -43.52
C ASN A 6 -7.56 -8.09 -42.05
N ILE A 7 -7.72 -9.24 -41.37
CA ILE A 7 -8.03 -9.38 -39.93
C ILE A 7 -7.06 -8.57 -39.05
N PHE A 8 -5.80 -8.40 -39.48
CA PHE A 8 -4.78 -7.66 -38.77
C PHE A 8 -5.08 -6.16 -38.60
N LYS A 9 -5.94 -5.55 -39.43
CA LYS A 9 -6.33 -4.13 -39.28
C LYS A 9 -7.39 -3.92 -38.19
N GLN A 10 -8.01 -5.00 -37.68
CA GLN A 10 -9.07 -4.93 -36.68
C GLN A 10 -8.55 -4.97 -35.23
N MET A 11 -7.28 -5.32 -35.01
CA MET A 11 -6.68 -5.38 -33.68
C MET A 11 -6.10 -4.04 -33.19
N GLU A 12 -5.93 -3.04 -34.06
CA GLU A 12 -5.48 -1.69 -33.64
C GLU A 12 -6.58 -0.86 -32.95
N ARG A 13 -7.85 -1.31 -32.99
CA ARG A 13 -8.99 -0.58 -32.39
C ARG A 13 -9.34 -1.00 -30.96
N VAL A 14 -8.59 -1.92 -30.35
CA VAL A 14 -8.80 -2.33 -28.94
C VAL A 14 -7.62 -1.92 -28.05
N ASN A 15 -7.03 -0.75 -28.31
CA ASN A 15 -5.98 -0.21 -27.42
C ASN A 15 -6.07 1.30 -27.21
N SER A 16 -7.30 1.84 -27.14
CA SER A 16 -7.55 3.27 -26.93
C SER A 16 -8.33 3.54 -25.64
N SER A 17 -7.70 3.37 -24.47
CA SER A 17 -7.99 4.22 -23.28
C SER A 17 -7.08 3.94 -22.06
N THR A 18 -5.78 3.76 -22.26
CA THR A 18 -4.82 3.99 -21.17
C THR A 18 -3.81 5.02 -21.61
N SER A 19 -4.27 6.26 -21.77
CA SER A 19 -3.37 7.39 -21.47
C SER A 19 -2.73 7.08 -20.12
N PRO A 20 -1.40 7.19 -19.95
CA PRO A 20 -0.83 7.21 -18.62
C PRO A 20 -1.55 8.33 -17.88
N ARG A 21 -2.46 7.96 -16.97
CA ARG A 21 -3.08 8.95 -16.10
C ARG A 21 -1.91 9.54 -15.35
N VAL A 22 -1.55 10.78 -15.67
CA VAL A 22 -0.66 11.58 -14.82
C VAL A 22 -1.46 11.78 -13.54
N MET A 23 -1.37 10.80 -12.64
CA MET A 23 -2.02 10.87 -11.35
C MET A 23 -1.31 11.96 -10.58
N ASN A 24 -2.06 12.99 -10.21
CA ASN A 24 -1.57 14.05 -9.34
C ASN A 24 -0.89 13.40 -8.12
N PRO A 25 0.33 13.80 -7.72
CA PRO A 25 0.99 13.27 -6.52
C PRO A 25 0.09 13.21 -5.29
N ASN A 26 -0.80 14.19 -5.11
CA ASN A 26 -1.80 14.17 -4.03
C ASN A 26 -2.79 13.01 -4.17
N SER A 27 -3.27 12.73 -5.38
CA SER A 27 -4.17 11.59 -5.63
C SER A 27 -3.49 10.23 -5.39
N ILE A 28 -2.20 10.12 -5.70
CA ILE A 28 -1.40 8.91 -5.41
C ILE A 28 -1.24 8.74 -3.90
N LYS A 29 -0.93 9.84 -3.19
CA LYS A 29 -0.79 9.85 -1.73
C LYS A 29 -2.08 9.40 -1.06
N GLU A 30 -3.22 9.94 -1.47
CA GLU A 30 -4.53 9.53 -0.94
C GLU A 30 -4.85 8.07 -1.24
N ALA A 31 -4.55 7.58 -2.45
CA ALA A 31 -4.74 6.19 -2.81
C ALA A 31 -3.88 5.26 -1.94
N LEU A 32 -2.61 5.62 -1.70
CA LEU A 32 -1.72 4.88 -0.83
C LEU A 32 -2.20 4.90 0.63
N LEU A 33 -2.67 6.05 1.12
CA LEU A 33 -3.19 6.18 2.48
C LEU A 33 -4.38 5.25 2.71
N ARG A 34 -5.32 5.24 1.76
CA ARG A 34 -6.47 4.33 1.78
C ARG A 34 -6.06 2.87 1.71
N TRP A 35 -5.05 2.55 0.90
CA TRP A 35 -4.51 1.20 0.83
C TRP A 35 -3.96 0.75 2.20
N VAL A 36 -3.14 1.59 2.84
CA VAL A 36 -2.61 1.28 4.18
C VAL A 36 -3.76 1.07 5.16
N GLN A 37 -4.68 2.03 5.26
CA GLN A 37 -5.85 1.93 6.15
C GLN A 37 -6.64 0.63 5.94
N SER A 38 -6.83 0.21 4.68
CA SER A 38 -7.51 -1.03 4.36
C SER A 38 -6.72 -2.27 4.78
N ARG A 39 -5.38 -2.25 4.71
CA ARG A 39 -4.54 -3.41 5.04
C ARG A 39 -4.46 -3.65 6.54
N ILE A 40 -4.34 -2.57 7.32
CA ILE A 40 -4.16 -2.63 8.78
C ILE A 40 -5.45 -2.32 9.55
N LYS A 41 -6.61 -2.45 8.89
CA LYS A 41 -7.91 -2.31 9.55
C LYS A 41 -8.05 -3.37 10.65
N GLY A 42 -8.37 -2.95 11.86
CA GLY A 42 -8.59 -3.83 13.02
C GLY A 42 -7.38 -4.02 13.93
N TYR A 43 -6.22 -3.42 13.60
CA TYR A 43 -5.09 -3.40 14.53
C TYR A 43 -5.36 -2.43 15.69
N PRO A 44 -5.21 -2.87 16.95
CA PRO A 44 -5.44 -2.00 18.10
C PRO A 44 -4.40 -0.89 18.15
N ASN A 45 -4.80 0.29 18.63
CA ASN A 45 -3.93 1.45 18.79
C ASN A 45 -3.28 1.96 17.50
N VAL A 46 -3.82 1.60 16.32
CA VAL A 46 -3.32 2.10 15.03
C VAL A 46 -4.43 2.79 14.26
N ASN A 47 -4.27 4.10 14.05
CA ASN A 47 -5.13 4.89 13.17
C ASN A 47 -4.27 5.77 12.26
N VAL A 48 -4.17 5.37 10.99
CA VAL A 48 -3.34 6.07 10.01
C VAL A 48 -4.17 7.06 9.22
N THR A 49 -3.96 8.36 9.45
CA THR A 49 -4.67 9.46 8.77
C THR A 49 -3.74 10.32 7.91
N ASN A 50 -2.43 10.14 8.04
CA ASN A 50 -1.41 10.86 7.28
C ASN A 50 -0.14 10.01 7.13
N PHE A 51 0.89 10.56 6.46
CA PHE A 51 2.22 9.97 6.32
C PHE A 51 3.28 10.63 7.22
N SER A 52 2.86 11.25 8.32
CA SER A 52 3.74 11.93 9.27
C SER A 52 3.48 11.45 10.70
N SER A 53 2.63 12.15 11.45
CA SER A 53 2.38 11.87 12.87
C SER A 53 1.76 10.49 13.12
N SER A 54 0.94 9.98 12.20
CA SER A 54 0.36 8.64 12.29
C SER A 54 1.37 7.49 12.23
N TRP A 55 2.61 7.78 11.82
CA TRP A 55 3.70 6.81 11.72
C TRP A 55 4.78 7.06 12.77
N ALA A 56 4.67 8.16 13.53
CA ALA A 56 5.73 8.66 14.38
C ALA A 56 5.99 7.77 15.60
N ASP A 57 5.07 6.90 16.00
CA ASP A 57 5.24 5.94 17.10
C ASP A 57 5.74 4.55 16.65
N GLY A 58 5.90 4.34 15.34
CA GLY A 58 6.31 3.08 14.74
C GLY A 58 5.21 2.01 14.66
N MET A 59 4.03 2.22 15.25
CA MET A 59 2.98 1.21 15.31
C MET A 59 2.38 0.90 13.94
N ALA A 60 2.26 1.92 13.08
CA ALA A 60 1.78 1.74 11.70
C ALA A 60 2.72 0.83 10.87
N PHE A 61 4.04 0.93 11.07
CA PHE A 61 5.01 0.05 10.42
C PHE A 61 4.90 -1.38 10.95
N CYS A 62 4.87 -1.56 12.27
CA CYS A 62 4.69 -2.86 12.89
C CYS A 62 3.39 -3.54 12.42
N ALA A 63 2.28 -2.80 12.32
CA ALA A 63 1.00 -3.35 11.87
C ALA A 63 1.08 -3.81 10.42
N LEU A 64 1.72 -3.02 9.56
CA LEU A 64 1.86 -3.35 8.15
C LEU A 64 2.72 -4.59 7.94
N ILE A 65 3.86 -4.69 8.65
CA ILE A 65 4.74 -5.86 8.58
C ILE A 65 4.02 -7.11 9.09
N HIS A 66 3.40 -7.04 10.26
CA HIS A 66 2.63 -8.16 10.82
C HIS A 66 1.47 -8.59 9.90
N ARG A 67 0.93 -7.68 9.08
CA ARG A 67 -0.11 -8.04 8.11
C ARG A 67 0.41 -8.97 7.02
N PHE A 68 1.69 -8.87 6.66
CA PHE A 68 2.34 -9.73 5.65
C PHE A 68 3.08 -10.91 6.27
N ALA A 69 3.57 -10.76 7.50
CA ALA A 69 4.31 -11.76 8.25
C ALA A 69 3.79 -11.80 9.71
N PRO A 70 2.64 -12.43 9.98
CA PRO A 70 2.04 -12.45 11.31
C PRO A 70 2.91 -13.18 12.34
N ASP A 71 3.76 -14.09 11.90
CA ASP A 71 4.64 -14.88 12.77
C ASP A 71 5.96 -14.20 13.11
N ALA A 72 6.22 -13.00 12.57
CA ALA A 72 7.50 -12.32 12.77
C ALA A 72 7.67 -11.76 14.20
N PHE A 73 6.58 -11.36 14.85
CA PHE A 73 6.56 -10.88 16.23
C PHE A 73 5.12 -10.76 16.75
N ASP A 74 4.97 -10.74 18.08
CA ASP A 74 3.67 -10.54 18.72
C ASP A 74 3.30 -9.05 18.76
N PHE A 75 2.37 -8.64 17.88
CA PHE A 75 1.89 -7.25 17.82
C PHE A 75 1.18 -6.82 19.10
N THR A 76 0.51 -7.74 19.81
CA THR A 76 -0.32 -7.38 20.99
C THR A 76 0.51 -6.88 22.16
N ARG A 77 1.82 -7.16 22.16
CA ARG A 77 2.77 -6.74 23.19
C ARG A 77 3.40 -5.38 22.92
N LEU A 78 3.12 -4.76 21.78
CA LEU A 78 3.68 -3.47 21.40
C LEU A 78 2.91 -2.32 22.07
N ASP A 79 3.65 -1.32 22.54
CA ASP A 79 3.09 -0.10 23.13
C ASP A 79 3.49 1.11 22.26
N PRO A 80 2.53 1.96 21.84
CA PRO A 80 2.83 3.20 21.11
C PRO A 80 3.85 4.13 21.81
N LYS A 81 3.97 4.06 23.14
CA LYS A 81 4.95 4.85 23.91
C LYS A 81 6.39 4.42 23.64
N ASN A 82 6.60 3.17 23.24
CA ASN A 82 7.93 2.59 23.02
C ASN A 82 8.42 2.83 21.58
N ARG A 83 8.32 4.08 21.11
CA ARG A 83 8.65 4.50 19.73
C ARG A 83 9.94 3.89 19.20
N ARG A 84 11.05 4.03 19.94
CA ARG A 84 12.37 3.57 19.50
C ARG A 84 12.39 2.07 19.24
N GLN A 85 11.79 1.29 20.15
CA GLN A 85 11.72 -0.16 20.04
C GLN A 85 10.82 -0.58 18.89
N ASN A 86 9.68 0.10 18.68
CA ASN A 86 8.78 -0.20 17.57
C ASN A 86 9.48 0.00 16.21
N PHE A 87 10.23 1.09 16.04
CA PHE A 87 11.00 1.32 14.83
C PHE A 87 12.11 0.28 14.64
N GLU A 88 12.89 0.02 15.68
CA GLU A 88 13.99 -0.96 15.62
C GLU A 88 13.48 -2.36 15.25
N LEU A 89 12.37 -2.78 15.86
CA LEU A 89 11.70 -4.03 15.53
C LEU A 89 11.23 -4.04 14.07
N ALA A 90 10.52 -3.00 13.64
CA ALA A 90 9.99 -2.91 12.29
C ALA A 90 11.10 -2.97 11.23
N PHE A 91 12.19 -2.21 11.40
CA PHE A 91 13.30 -2.24 10.44
C PHE A 91 14.03 -3.58 10.45
N ARG A 92 14.30 -4.15 11.63
CA ARG A 92 14.99 -5.46 11.75
C ARG A 92 14.22 -6.59 11.08
N VAL A 93 12.89 -6.55 11.11
CA VAL A 93 12.04 -7.60 10.51
C VAL A 93 11.84 -7.37 9.01
N ALA A 94 11.93 -6.12 8.56
CA ALA A 94 11.73 -5.76 7.17
C ALA A 94 13.00 -5.89 6.30
N GLU A 95 14.18 -5.99 6.90
CA GLU A 95 15.45 -6.32 6.24
C GLU A 95 15.54 -7.81 5.90
#